data_AF-A0A534KWV6-F1
#
_entry.id   AF-A0A534KWV6-F1
#
_cell.length_a   1.000
_cell.length_b   1.000
_cell.length_c   1.000
_cell.angle_alpha   90.00
_cell.angle_beta   90.00
_cell.angle_gamma   90.00
#
_symmetry.space_group_name_H-M   'P 1'
#
loop_
_entity.id
_entity.type
_entity.pdbx_description
1 polymer ?
#
loop_
_entity_poly.entity_id
_entity_poly.type
_entity_poly.pdbx_seq_one_letter_code
_entity_poly.pdbx_strand_id
1 'polypeptide(L)' 'MELEVPILQTYVDGLDRVLGGGIPKGSTVLVAGTPGTMKTSLILWMMHENARAHGTKSLYVSLE' A
#
# COMPACT_ATOMS: atom_id res chain seq x y z
N MET A 1 8.32 23.45 12.67
CA MET A 1 8.87 22.56 11.62
C MET A 1 7.89 21.43 11.44
N GLU A 2 7.09 21.45 10.37
CA GLU A 2 6.24 20.31 10.04
C GLU A 2 7.13 19.13 9.67
N LEU A 3 6.91 17.99 10.31
CA LEU A 3 7.60 16.73 10.00
C LEU A 3 6.96 16.17 8.74
N GLU A 4 7.71 16.11 7.64
CA GLU A 4 7.26 15.47 6.41
C GLU A 4 7.20 13.95 6.64
N VAL A 5 5.98 13.39 6.61
CA VAL A 5 5.78 11.96 6.84
C VAL A 5 6.14 11.20 5.56
N PRO A 6 7.06 10.23 5.61
CA PRO A 6 7.40 9.44 4.42
C PRO A 6 6.18 8.73 3.85
N ILE A 7 6.09 8.62 2.53
CA ILE A 7 4.96 7.98 1.84
C ILE A 7 5.35 6.59 1.31
N LEU A 8 4.39 5.67 1.31
CA LEU A 8 4.41 4.37 0.63
C LEU A 8 3.54 4.46 -0.62
N GLN A 9 4.15 4.24 -1.79
CA GLN A 9 3.45 4.26 -3.08
C GLN A 9 2.59 3.00 -3.25
N THR A 10 1.38 3.15 -3.79
CA THR A 10 0.52 2.02 -4.14
C THR A 10 0.87 1.42 -5.50
N TYR A 11 1.50 2.21 -6.39
CA TYR A 11 1.80 1.79 -7.77
C TYR A 11 0.56 1.38 -8.57
N VAL A 12 -0.61 1.92 -8.19
CA VAL A 12 -1.87 1.70 -8.91
C VAL A 12 -2.21 3.00 -9.58
N ASP A 13 -2.45 2.94 -10.89
CA ASP A 13 -2.72 4.12 -11.68
C ASP A 13 -3.89 4.93 -11.09
N GLY A 14 -3.66 6.23 -10.91
CA GLY A 14 -4.60 7.16 -10.27
C GLY A 14 -4.79 7.03 -8.75
N LEU A 15 -4.50 5.89 -8.12
CA LEU A 15 -4.79 5.68 -6.70
C LEU A 15 -3.92 6.53 -5.79
N ASP A 16 -2.61 6.59 -6.04
CA ASP A 16 -1.69 7.43 -5.26
C ASP A 16 -2.13 8.90 -5.29
N ARG A 17 -2.61 9.40 -6.44
CA ARG A 17 -3.16 10.75 -6.57
C ARG A 17 -4.41 10.95 -5.71
N VAL A 18 -5.34 9.98 -5.72
CA VAL A 18 -6.57 10.05 -4.90
C VAL A 18 -6.24 10.05 -3.41
N LEU A 19 -5.18 9.35 -3.01
CA LEU A 19 -4.70 9.29 -1.63
C LEU A 19 -3.85 10.50 -1.20
N GLY A 20 -3.65 11.49 -2.07
CA GLY A 20 -2.84 12.67 -1.76
C GLY A 20 -1.32 12.42 -1.85
N GLY A 21 -0.91 11.44 -2.64
CA GLY A 21 0.49 11.09 -2.89
C GLY A 21 0.85 9.65 -2.53
N GLY A 22 -0.02 8.94 -1.81
CA GLY A 22 0.15 7.54 -1.39
C GLY A 22 -0.24 7.33 0.08
N ILE A 23 0.25 6.26 0.70
CA ILE A 23 -0.07 5.93 2.10
C ILE A 23 1.01 6.48 3.05
N PRO A 24 0.67 7.28 4.08
CA PRO A 24 1.65 7.71 5.09
C PRO A 24 2.28 6.52 5.82
N LYS A 25 3.62 6.44 5.89
CA LYS A 25 4.33 5.37 6.61
C LYS A 25 4.00 5.45 8.11
N GLY A 26 3.91 4.28 8.75
CA GLY A 26 3.54 4.15 10.16
C GLY A 26 2.02 4.19 10.42
N SER A 27 1.20 4.31 9.38
CA SER A 27 -0.25 4.22 9.50
C SER A 27 -0.77 2.78 9.51
N THR A 28 -1.98 2.59 10.04
CA THR A 28 -2.78 1.37 9.88
C THR A 28 -3.92 1.66 8.91
N VAL A 29 -4.02 0.88 7.84
CA VAL A 29 -5.01 1.08 6.76
C VAL A 29 -5.94 -0.11 6.68
N LEU A 30 -7.26 0.14 6.70
CA LEU A 30 -8.28 -0.88 6.45
C LEU A 30 -8.65 -0.89 4.96
N VAL A 31 -8.44 -2.04 4.30
CA VAL A 31 -8.89 -2.27 2.92
C VAL A 31 -10.16 -3.13 2.96
N ALA A 32 -11.31 -2.52 2.66
CA ALA A 32 -12.63 -3.16 2.72
C ALA A 32 -13.27 -3.32 1.33
N GLY A 33 -14.10 -4.35 1.16
CA GLY A 33 -14.80 -4.66 -0.09
C GLY A 33 -15.39 -6.07 -0.08
N THR A 34 -16.36 -6.34 -0.95
CA THR A 34 -17.01 -7.66 -1.09
C THR A 34 -16.02 -8.75 -1.57
N PRO A 35 -16.37 -10.04 -1.46
CA PRO A 35 -15.55 -11.10 -2.05
C PRO A 35 -15.30 -10.85 -3.54
N GLY A 36 -14.07 -11.14 -4.02
CA GLY A 36 -13.70 -10.91 -5.42
C GLY A 36 -13.29 -9.48 -5.79
N THR A 37 -13.32 -8.49 -4.88
CA THR A 37 -12.91 -7.10 -5.18
C THR A 37 -11.39 -6.86 -5.17
N MET A 38 -10.59 -7.90 -5.37
CA MET A 38 -9.12 -7.82 -5.50
C MET A 38 -8.34 -7.24 -4.29
N LYS A 39 -8.90 -7.27 -3.07
CA LYS A 39 -8.22 -6.75 -1.85
C LYS A 39 -6.83 -7.36 -1.63
N THR A 40 -6.73 -8.69 -1.64
CA THR A 40 -5.46 -9.40 -1.48
C THR A 40 -4.50 -9.09 -2.61
N SER A 41 -5.00 -9.04 -3.85
CA SER A 41 -4.19 -8.68 -5.03
C SER A 41 -3.62 -7.26 -4.93
N LEU A 42 -4.41 -6.29 -4.43
CA LEU A 42 -3.94 -4.92 -4.18
C LEU A 42 -2.78 -4.91 -3.17
N ILE A 43 -2.91 -5.60 -2.03
CA ILE A 43 -1.85 -5.63 -1.02
C ILE A 43 -0.58 -6.30 -1.58
N LEU A 44 -0.72 -7.44 -2.25
CA LEU A 44 0.42 -8.14 -2.84
C LEU A 44 1.10 -7.34 -3.95
N TRP A 45 0.33 -6.61 -4.76
CA TRP A 45 0.85 -5.68 -5.76
C TRP A 45 1.71 -4.59 -5.13
N MET A 46 1.18 -3.93 -4.10
CA MET A 46 1.93 -2.91 -3.36
C MET A 46 3.23 -3.47 -2.77
N MET A 47 3.18 -4.65 -2.16
CA MET A 47 4.37 -5.30 -1.60
C MET A 47 5.41 -5.61 -2.69
N HIS A 48 4.97 -6.19 -3.81
CA HIS A 48 5.84 -6.53 -4.93
C HIS A 48 6.52 -5.30 -5.52
N GLU A 49 5.76 -4.25 -5.84
CA GLU A 49 6.33 -3.05 -6.47
C GLU A 49 7.26 -2.29 -5.52
N ASN A 50 6.93 -2.19 -4.22
CA ASN A 50 7.83 -1.57 -3.25
C ASN A 50 9.10 -2.40 -3.01
N ALA A 51 9.03 -3.73 -3.12
CA ALA A 51 10.21 -4.59 -3.10
C ALA A 51 11.07 -4.39 -4.37
N ARG A 52 10.42 -4.34 -5.55
CA ARG A 52 11.09 -4.17 -6.85
C ARG A 52 11.77 -2.81 -6.99
N ALA A 53 11.11 -1.72 -6.59
CA ALA A 53 11.60 -0.36 -6.76
C ALA A 53 12.59 0.08 -5.67
N HIS A 54 12.43 -0.41 -4.44
CA HIS A 54 13.16 0.10 -3.27
C HIS A 54 13.79 -0.97 -2.38
N GLY A 55 13.67 -2.26 -2.73
CA GLY A 55 14.14 -3.34 -1.86
C GLY A 55 13.35 -3.44 -0.54
N THR A 56 12.13 -2.90 -0.49
CA THR A 56 11.31 -2.87 0.73
C THR A 56 10.97 -4.29 1.19
N LYS A 57 11.34 -4.61 2.43
CA LYS A 57 10.94 -5.87 3.06
C LYS A 57 9.50 -5.78 3.52
N SER A 58 8.70 -6.80 3.20
CA SER A 58 7.27 -6.85 3.51
C SER A 58 6.92 -8.19 4.14
N LEU A 59 5.93 -8.21 5.05
CA LEU A 59 5.39 -9.41 5.69
C LEU A 59 3.90 -9.52 5.35
N TYR A 60 3.50 -10.66 4.78
CA TYR A 60 2.10 -11.02 4.59
C TYR A 60 1.70 -12.06 5.63
N VAL A 61 0.66 -11.78 6.41
CA VAL A 61 0.10 -12.70 7.40
C VAL A 61 -1.32 -13.04 6.98
N SER A 62 -1.59 -14.32 6.78
CA SER A 62 -2.93 -14.84 6.44
C SER A 62 -3.54 -15.52 7.66
N LEU A 63 -4.85 -15.34 7.84
CA LEU A 63 -5.68 -16.15 8.75
C LEU A 63 -6.62 -17.09 7.99
N GLU A 64 -6.56 -17.03 6.65
CA GLU A 64 -7.10 -18.04 5.73
C GLU A 64 -6.04 -19.09 5.44
#